data_AF-I0QLK3-F1
#
_entry.id   AF-I0QLK3-F1
#
_cell.length_a   1.000
_cell.length_b   1.000
_cell.length_c   1.000
_cell.angle_alpha   90.00
_cell.angle_beta   90.00
_cell.angle_gamma   90.00
#
_symmetry.space_group_name_H-M   'P 1'
#
loop_
_entity.id
_entity.type
_entity.pdbx_description
1 polymer ?
#
loop_
_entity_poly.entity_id
_entity_poly.type
_entity_poly.pdbx_seq_one_letter_code
_entity_poly.pdbx_strand_id
1 'polypeptide(L)'
;MTGRNRRNFSPEFRLEAAQLVLDQHYTVATAATAMNVGKSTMDKWVRQLKEERAGKSPIASPITPEQIEIRELKKRLQRIEM
;
A
#
# COMPACT_ATOMS: atom_id res chain seq x y z
N MET A 1 4.32 -3.56 28.86
CA MET A 1 3.60 -3.35 27.58
C MET A 1 4.54 -3.73 26.44
N THR A 2 4.43 -4.93 25.87
CA THR A 2 5.31 -5.36 24.78
C THR A 2 4.97 -4.55 23.53
N GLY A 3 5.87 -3.66 23.10
CA GLY A 3 5.72 -2.93 21.84
C GLY A 3 5.59 -3.95 20.70
N ARG A 4 4.41 -4.02 20.07
CA ARG A 4 4.19 -4.87 18.89
C ARG A 4 5.19 -4.43 17.82
N ASN A 5 6.20 -5.25 17.56
CA ASN A 5 7.16 -5.00 16.49
C ASN A 5 6.37 -4.98 15.17
N ARG A 6 6.15 -3.77 14.63
CA ARG A 6 5.40 -3.58 13.39
C ARG A 6 6.34 -4.00 12.26
N ARG A 7 6.07 -5.15 11.65
CA ARG A 7 6.70 -5.54 10.38
C ARG A 7 6.47 -4.40 9.37
N ASN A 8 7.56 -3.77 8.94
CA ASN A 8 7.54 -2.80 7.85
C ASN A 8 7.64 -3.56 6.53
N PHE A 9 6.67 -3.34 5.65
CA PHE A 9 6.64 -3.92 4.32
C PHE A 9 6.96 -2.85 3.29
N SER A 10 7.78 -3.20 2.28
CA SER A 10 8.10 -2.29 1.20
C SER A 10 6.83 -1.92 0.40
N PRO A 11 6.75 -0.74 -0.23
CA PRO A 11 5.61 -0.38 -1.08
C PRO A 11 5.34 -1.41 -2.18
N GLU A 12 6.39 -1.98 -2.78
CA GLU A 12 6.32 -2.97 -3.84
C GLU A 12 5.67 -4.26 -3.35
N PHE A 13 6.08 -4.74 -2.16
CA PHE A 13 5.48 -5.92 -1.54
C PHE A 13 3.98 -5.71 -1.24
N ARG A 14 3.62 -4.51 -0.78
CA ARG A 14 2.22 -4.16 -0.50
C ARG A 14 1.38 -4.11 -1.77
N LEU A 15 1.96 -3.62 -2.86
CA LEU A 15 1.33 -3.56 -4.17
C LEU A 15 1.06 -4.97 -4.71
N GLU A 16 2.08 -5.83 -4.74
CA GLU A 16 1.98 -7.21 -5.20
C GLU A 16 0.91 -7.99 -4.40
N ALA A 17 0.94 -7.86 -3.08
CA ALA A 17 -0.04 -8.49 -2.20
C ALA A 17 -1.48 -8.06 -2.48
N ALA A 18 -1.71 -6.76 -2.77
CA ALA A 18 -3.03 -6.25 -3.10
C ALA A 18 -3.48 -6.61 -4.53
N GLN A 19 -2.55 -6.74 -5.48
CA GLN A 19 -2.81 -7.20 -6.85
C GLN A 19 -3.30 -8.64 -6.89
N LEU A 20 -2.79 -9.53 -6.02
CA LEU A 20 -3.31 -10.90 -5.89
C LEU A 20 -4.83 -10.92 -5.67
N VAL A 21 -5.35 -9.99 -4.86
CA VAL A 21 -6.78 -9.91 -4.56
C VAL A 21 -7.57 -9.23 -5.68
N LEU A 22 -7.08 -8.10 -6.19
CA LEU A 22 -7.83 -7.29 -7.17
C LEU A 22 -7.76 -7.85 -8.59
N ASP A 23 -6.60 -8.36 -9.01
CA ASP A 23 -6.33 -8.74 -10.40
C ASP A 23 -6.38 -10.26 -10.59
N GLN A 24 -5.97 -11.04 -9.58
CA GLN A 24 -5.98 -12.51 -9.64
C GLN A 24 -7.18 -13.13 -8.92
N HIS A 25 -8.13 -12.30 -8.43
CA HIS A 25 -9.37 -12.70 -7.77
C HIS A 25 -9.20 -13.62 -6.54
N TYR A 26 -8.05 -13.58 -5.87
CA TYR A 26 -7.88 -14.28 -4.60
C TYR A 26 -8.77 -13.66 -3.53
N THR A 27 -9.25 -14.48 -2.60
CA THR A 27 -9.87 -13.93 -1.40
C THR A 27 -8.81 -13.24 -0.54
N VAL A 28 -9.20 -12.18 0.19
CA VAL A 28 -8.32 -11.49 1.14
C VAL A 28 -7.70 -12.45 2.15
N ALA A 29 -8.44 -13.49 2.56
CA ALA A 29 -7.95 -14.50 3.49
C ALA A 29 -6.85 -15.37 2.85
N THR A 30 -7.10 -15.88 1.64
CA THR A 30 -6.13 -16.71 0.91
C THR A 30 -4.85 -15.95 0.59
N ALA A 31 -4.98 -14.70 0.10
CA ALA A 31 -3.83 -13.85 -0.17
C ALA A 31 -3.06 -13.51 1.11
N ALA A 32 -3.75 -13.25 2.22
CA ALA A 32 -3.11 -12.96 3.50
C ALA A 32 -2.27 -14.15 4.00
N THR A 33 -2.81 -15.36 3.89
CA THR A 33 -2.08 -16.59 4.23
C THR A 33 -0.90 -16.82 3.30
N ALA A 34 -1.10 -16.66 1.99
CA ALA A 34 -0.03 -16.85 1.00
C ALA A 34 1.15 -15.89 1.20
N MET A 35 0.86 -14.62 1.52
CA MET A 35 1.87 -13.58 1.73
C MET A 35 2.37 -13.50 3.19
N ASN A 36 1.91 -14.39 4.08
CA ASN A 36 2.22 -14.40 5.51
C ASN A 36 1.97 -13.05 6.22
N VAL A 37 0.83 -12.43 5.92
CA VAL A 37 0.39 -11.16 6.50
C VAL A 37 -0.95 -11.32 7.23
N GLY A 38 -1.23 -10.40 8.16
CA GLY A 38 -2.53 -10.38 8.84
C GLY A 38 -3.66 -10.01 7.87
N LYS A 39 -4.83 -10.66 7.98
CA LYS A 39 -6.02 -10.36 7.16
C LYS A 39 -6.39 -8.88 7.14
N SER A 40 -6.34 -8.22 8.30
CA SER A 40 -6.64 -6.78 8.42
C SER A 40 -5.60 -5.89 7.75
N THR A 41 -4.35 -6.33 7.68
CA THR A 41 -3.29 -5.64 6.94
C THR A 41 -3.53 -5.77 5.44
N MET A 42 -3.86 -6.99 4.97
CA MET A 42 -4.20 -7.23 3.57
C MET A 42 -5.42 -6.41 3.14
N ASP A 43 -6.51 -6.40 3.93
CA ASP A 43 -7.72 -5.62 3.62
C ASP A 43 -7.42 -4.12 3.44
N LYS A 44 -6.54 -3.56 4.28
CA LYS A 44 -6.09 -2.16 4.16
C LYS A 44 -5.34 -1.91 2.86
N TRP A 45 -4.43 -2.80 2.46
CA TRP A 45 -3.68 -2.63 1.21
C TRP A 45 -4.57 -2.75 -0.02
N VAL A 46 -5.54 -3.68 0.00
CA VAL A 46 -6.53 -3.82 -1.07
C VAL A 46 -7.39 -2.57 -1.20
N ARG A 47 -7.90 -2.03 -0.08
CA ARG A 47 -8.65 -0.76 -0.09
C ARG A 47 -7.80 0.39 -0.61
N GLN A 48 -6.56 0.51 -0.14
CA GLN A 48 -5.64 1.54 -0.59
C GLN A 48 -5.37 1.44 -2.10
N LEU A 49 -5.07 0.26 -2.62
CA LEU A 49 -4.84 0.06 -4.06
C LEU A 49 -6.08 0.41 -4.89
N LYS A 50 -7.27 0.07 -4.40
CA LYS A 50 -8.54 0.43 -5.06
C LYS A 50 -8.78 1.94 -5.10
N GLU A 51 -8.44 2.64 -4.03
CA GLU A 51 -8.55 4.11 -3.96
C GLU A 51 -7.51 4.81 -4.83
N GLU A 52 -6.26 4.35 -4.81
CA GLU A 52 -5.20 4.88 -5.66
C GLU A 52 -5.52 4.68 -7.15
N ARG A 53 -6.05 3.51 -7.55
CA ARG A 53 -6.55 3.26 -8.92
C ARG A 53 -7.76 4.12 -9.29
N ALA A 54 -8.53 4.57 -8.32
CA ALA A 54 -9.62 5.52 -8.52
C ALA A 54 -9.14 6.98 -8.57
N GLY A 55 -7.82 7.22 -8.58
CA GLY A 55 -7.23 8.57 -8.61
C GLY A 55 -7.36 9.33 -7.30
N LYS A 56 -7.75 8.67 -6.20
CA LYS A 56 -7.81 9.32 -4.88
C LYS A 56 -6.40 9.47 -4.32
N SER A 57 -6.14 10.63 -3.72
CA SER A 57 -4.88 10.86 -3.03
C SER A 57 -4.72 9.89 -1.86
N PRO A 58 -3.61 9.14 -1.79
CA PRO A 58 -3.39 8.18 -0.73
C PRO A 58 -3.24 8.89 0.62
N ILE A 59 -4.01 8.43 1.61
CA ILE A 59 -3.93 8.92 3.01
C ILE A 59 -2.66 8.41 3.70
N ALA A 60 -2.19 7.22 3.28
CA ALA A 60 -1.00 6.57 3.81
C ALA A 60 0.18 6.69 2.82
N SER A 61 1.34 6.13 3.19
CA SER A 61 2.46 6.01 2.24
C SER A 61 1.98 5.27 0.99
N PRO A 62 2.05 5.92 -0.19
CA PRO A 62 1.54 5.36 -1.43
C PRO A 62 2.18 4.01 -1.75
N ILE A 63 1.44 3.15 -2.46
CA ILE A 63 1.94 1.84 -2.88
C ILE A 63 2.02 1.71 -4.41
N THR A 64 1.30 2.54 -5.17
CA THR A 64 1.45 2.63 -6.63
C THR A 64 2.66 3.49 -7.02
N PRO A 65 3.42 3.09 -8.06
CA PRO A 65 4.58 3.87 -8.54
C PRO A 65 4.23 5.32 -8.88
N GLU A 66 3.09 5.53 -9.53
CA GLU A 66 2.58 6.86 -9.88
C GLU A 66 2.38 7.75 -8.65
N GLN A 67 1.75 7.23 -7.59
CA GLN A 67 1.52 8.02 -6.38
C GLN A 67 2.80 8.20 -5.53
N ILE A 68 3.74 7.25 -5.61
CA ILE A 68 5.08 7.42 -5.02
C ILE A 68 5.80 8.58 -5.69
N GLU A 69 5.78 8.63 -7.02
CA GLU A 69 6.38 9.72 -7.80
C GLU A 69 5.71 11.07 -7.50
N ILE A 70 4.37 11.13 -7.47
CA ILE A 70 3.63 12.34 -7.08
C ILE A 70 4.08 12.84 -5.69
N ARG A 71 4.30 11.93 -4.74
CA ARG A 71 4.78 12.29 -3.39
C ARG A 71 6.21 12.84 -3.41
N GLU A 72 7.11 12.22 -4.18
CA GLU A 72 8.49 12.69 -4.31
C GLU A 72 8.57 14.05 -5.00
N LEU A 73 7.79 14.25 -6.06
CA LEU A 73 7.68 15.52 -6.76
C LEU A 73 7.14 16.62 -5.84
N LYS A 74 6.08 16.34 -5.06
CA LYS A 74 5.57 17.29 -4.05
C LYS A 74 6.62 17.66 -3.01
N LYS A 75 7.44 16.70 -2.55
CA LYS A 75 8.55 16.98 -1.62
C LYS A 75 9.64 17.84 -2.26
N ARG A 76 9.97 17.61 -3.53
CA ARG A 76 10.96 18.43 -4.26
C ARG A 76 10.46 19.86 -4.43
N LEU A 77 9.19 20.05 -4.81
CA LEU A 77 8.57 21.37 -4.89
C LEU A 77 8.62 22.12 -3.56
N GLN A 78 8.21 21.46 -2.47
CA GLN A 78 8.28 22.05 -1.12
C GLN A 78 9.70 22.48 -0.73
N ARG A 79 10.73 21.75 -1.18
CA ARG A 79 12.13 22.09 -0.91
C ARG A 79 12.63 23.26 -1.76
N ILE A 80 12.04 23.49 -2.93
CA ILE A 80 12.40 24.58 -3.84
C ILE A 80 11.65 25.87 -3.48
N GLU A 81 10.40 25.75 -3.01
CA GLU A 81 9.58 26.89 -2.57
C GLU A 81 9.96 27.42 -1.18
N MET A 82 10.82 26.70 -0.45
CA MET A 82 11.33 27.07 0.88
C MET A 82 12.76 27.62 0.77
#